data_AF-A0A0G1K5P9-F1
#
_entry.id   AF-A0A0G1K5P9-F1
#
_cell.length_a   1.000
_cell.length_b   1.000
_cell.length_c   1.000
_cell.angle_alpha   90.00
_cell.angle_beta   90.00
_cell.angle_gamma   90.00
#
_symmetry.space_group_name_H-M   'P 1'
#
loop_
_entity.id
_entity.type
_entity.pdbx_description
1 polymer ?
#
loop_
_entity_poly.entity_id
_entity_poly.type
_entity_poly.pdbx_seq_one_letter_code
_entity_poly.pdbx_strand_id
1 'polypeptide(L)' 'MIDLVFSKDYEIDEAAKEVGFSHDENIGEREGMIGVLTKGRLDRTGYSKQAVITALIHLLNPEHY' A
#
# COMPACT_ATOMS: atom_id res chain seq x y z
N MET A 1 -12.26 6.58 7.93
CA MET A 1 -11.28 5.56 7.49
C MET A 1 -10.10 5.52 8.45
N ILE A 2 -9.28 6.59 8.53
CA ILE A 2 -8.17 6.72 9.50
C ILE A 2 -8.63 6.44 10.95
N ASP A 3 -9.75 7.03 11.40
CA ASP A 3 -10.25 6.80 12.76
C ASP A 3 -10.63 5.33 13.04
N LEU A 4 -11.09 4.60 12.02
CA LEU A 4 -11.42 3.18 12.15
C LEU A 4 -10.15 2.35 12.36
N VAL A 5 -9.09 2.67 11.62
CA VAL A 5 -7.80 1.97 11.76
C VAL A 5 -7.19 2.24 13.13
N PHE A 6 -7.09 3.51 13.55
CA PHE A 6 -6.40 3.85 14.79
C PHE A 6 -7.21 3.66 16.06
N SER A 7 -8.55 3.72 15.98
CA SER A 7 -9.41 3.66 17.18
C SER A 7 -10.19 2.37 17.30
N LYS A 8 -10.34 1.61 16.20
CA LYS A 8 -11.11 0.36 16.18
C LYS A 8 -10.30 -0.85 15.74
N ASP A 9 -8.99 -0.71 15.53
CA ASP A 9 -8.07 -1.78 15.15
C ASP A 9 -8.44 -2.45 13.81
N TYR A 10 -9.04 -1.66 12.91
CA TYR A 10 -9.38 -2.14 11.58
C TYR A 10 -8.13 -2.17 10.71
N GLU A 11 -8.00 -3.21 9.88
CA GLU A 11 -7.12 -3.16 8.74
C GLU A 11 -7.64 -2.14 7.70
N ILE A 12 -6.75 -1.61 6.85
CA ILE A 12 -7.09 -0.53 5.92
C ILE A 12 -8.17 -0.94 4.91
N ASP A 13 -8.19 -2.20 4.50
CA ASP A 13 -9.22 -2.79 3.63
C ASP A 13 -10.58 -2.89 4.33
N GLU A 14 -10.61 -3.33 5.59
CA GLU A 14 -11.83 -3.34 6.42
C GLU A 14 -12.39 -1.92 6.60
N ALA A 15 -11.52 -0.96 6.89
CA ALA A 15 -11.90 0.44 7.04
C ALA A 15 -12.38 1.05 5.71
N ALA A 16 -11.83 0.64 4.57
CA ALA A 16 -12.27 1.07 3.25
C ALA A 16 -13.65 0.50 2.89
N LYS A 17 -13.94 -0.74 3.28
CA LYS A 17 -15.25 -1.37 3.13
C LYS A 17 -16.31 -0.68 3.98
N GLU A 18 -16.02 -0.46 5.26
CA GLU A 18 -16.93 0.15 6.24
C GLU A 18 -17.41 1.53 5.82
N VAL A 19 -16.53 2.36 5.24
CA VAL A 19 -16.90 3.72 4.79
C VAL A 19 -17.46 3.76 3.38
N GLY A 20 -17.72 2.60 2.75
CA GLY A 20 -18.26 2.49 1.40
C GLY A 20 -17.31 2.95 0.29
N PHE A 21 -16.00 3.01 0.57
CA PHE A 21 -14.99 3.42 -0.42
C PHE A 21 -14.73 2.33 -1.46
N SER A 22 -14.95 1.07 -1.11
CA SER A 22 -14.88 -0.07 -2.03
C SER A 22 -15.81 -1.19 -1.57
N HIS A 23 -16.30 -1.97 -2.52
CA HIS A 23 -17.14 -3.16 -2.29
C HIS A 23 -16.39 -4.46 -2.60
N ASP A 24 -15.12 -4.37 -2.97
CA ASP A 24 -14.27 -5.51 -3.23
C ASP A 24 -13.65 -5.99 -1.90
N GLU A 25 -13.99 -7.20 -1.47
CA GLU A 25 -13.50 -7.75 -0.20
C GLU A 25 -11.98 -8.00 -0.22
N ASN A 26 -11.38 -8.07 -1.42
CA ASN A 26 -9.97 -8.39 -1.62
C ASN A 26 -9.19 -7.27 -2.33
N ILE A 27 -9.45 -5.98 -2.00
CA ILE A 27 -8.65 -4.85 -2.52
C ILE A 27 -7.16 -5.10 -2.34
N GLY A 28 -6.78 -5.69 -1.21
CA GLY A 28 -5.40 -6.02 -0.86
C GLY A 28 -4.72 -7.00 -1.83
N GLU A 29 -5.48 -7.90 -2.46
CA GLU A 29 -4.99 -8.91 -3.41
C GLU A 29 -4.85 -8.38 -4.85
N ARG A 30 -5.43 -7.21 -5.16
CA ARG A 30 -5.29 -6.54 -6.46
C ARG A 30 -4.23 -5.43 -6.39
N GLU A 31 -4.57 -4.22 -6.81
CA GLU A 31 -3.66 -3.08 -6.80
C GLU A 31 -3.47 -2.45 -5.40
N GLY A 32 -4.21 -2.94 -4.40
CA GLY A 32 -4.26 -2.38 -3.05
C GLY A 32 -4.89 -0.98 -3.03
N MET A 33 -4.93 -0.37 -1.84
CA MET A 33 -5.37 1.02 -1.71
C MET A 33 -4.52 2.02 -2.50
N ILE A 34 -3.26 1.67 -2.78
CA ILE A 34 -2.36 2.48 -3.63
C ILE A 34 -2.95 2.61 -5.04
N GLY A 35 -3.33 1.50 -5.69
CA GLY A 35 -3.97 1.55 -7.01
C GLY A 35 -5.28 2.30 -7.02
N VAL A 36 -6.14 2.03 -6.03
CA VAL A 36 -7.46 2.68 -5.95
C VAL A 36 -7.31 4.20 -5.79
N LEU A 37 -6.49 4.67 -4.84
CA LEU A 37 -6.31 6.11 -4.59
C LEU A 37 -5.60 6.83 -5.73
N THR A 38 -4.74 6.13 -6.47
CA THR A 38 -4.01 6.72 -7.62
C THR A 38 -4.75 6.54 -8.94
N LYS A 39 -5.94 5.93 -8.92
CA LYS A 39 -6.76 5.59 -10.10
C LYS A 39 -5.94 4.80 -11.12
N GLY A 40 -5.27 3.73 -10.66
CA GLY A 40 -4.50 2.79 -11.48
C GLY A 40 -3.17 3.34 -12.02
N ARG A 41 -2.70 4.50 -11.55
CA ARG A 41 -1.40 5.05 -11.98
C ARG A 41 -0.21 4.40 -11.28
N LEU A 42 -0.44 3.81 -10.10
CA LEU A 42 0.55 3.07 -9.34
C LEU A 42 -0.07 1.80 -8.82
N ASP A 43 0.56 0.66 -9.04
CA ASP A 43 0.19 -0.59 -8.37
C ASP A 43 1.09 -0.82 -7.13
N ARG A 44 0.55 -1.55 -6.14
CA ARG A 44 1.25 -1.86 -4.88
C ARG A 44 2.57 -2.60 -5.10
N THR A 45 2.62 -3.51 -6.07
CA THR A 45 3.80 -4.35 -6.34
C THR A 45 4.94 -3.53 -6.91
N GLY A 46 4.66 -2.68 -7.91
CA GLY A 46 5.60 -1.78 -8.55
C GLY A 46 6.17 -0.78 -7.55
N TYR A 47 5.31 -0.16 -6.74
CA TYR A 47 5.75 0.74 -5.66
C TYR A 47 6.66 0.03 -4.65
N SER A 48 6.26 -1.16 -4.18
CA SER A 48 7.04 -1.93 -3.20
C SER A 48 8.39 -2.37 -3.77
N LYS A 49 8.45 -2.75 -5.05
CA LYS A 49 9.70 -3.10 -5.74
C LYS A 49 10.69 -1.93 -5.73
N GLN A 50 10.22 -0.71 -6.01
CA GLN A 50 11.08 0.48 -5.96
C GLN A 50 11.60 0.75 -4.55
N ALA A 51 10.75 0.60 -3.53
CA ALA A 51 11.16 0.75 -2.13
C ALA A 51 12.24 -0.28 -1.74
N VAL A 52 12.09 -1.55 -2.14
CA VAL A 52 13.10 -2.60 -1.88
C VAL A 52 14.41 -2.28 -2.59
N ILE A 53 14.38 -1.90 -3.87
CA ILE A 53 15.60 -1.50 -4.60
C ILE A 53 16.29 -0.34 -3.90
N THR A 54 15.52 0.65 -3.45
CA THR A 54 16.03 1.81 -2.71
C THR A 54 16.70 1.40 -1.40
N ALA A 55 16.08 0.49 -0.65
CA ALA A 55 16.64 -0.04 0.59
C ALA A 55 17.96 -0.78 0.39
N LEU A 56 18.20 -1.33 -0.81
CA LEU A 56 19.43 -2.08 -1.14
C LEU A 56 20.53 -1.20 -1.77
N ILE A 57 20.32 0.12 -1.92
CA ILE A 57 21.32 1.02 -2.52
C ILE A 57 22.69 0.91 -1.84
N HIS A 58 22.72 0.72 -0.52
CA HIS A 58 23.97 0.56 0.23
C HIS A 58 24.74 -0.72 -0.14
N LEU A 59 24.05 -1.79 -0.56
CA LEU A 59 24.70 -3.01 -1.06
C LEU A 59 25.17 -2.87 -2.51
N LEU A 60 24.48 -2.03 -3.30
CA LEU A 60 24.84 -1.79 -4.70
C LEU A 60 26.03 -0.84 -4.84
N ASN A 61 26.26 0.02 -3.84
CA ASN A 61 27.35 1.00 -3.83
C ASN A 61 28.15 0.89 -2.51
N PRO A 62 28.73 -0.29 -2.20
CA PRO A 62 29.39 -0.53 -0.92
C PRO A 62 30.61 0.36 -0.68
N GLU A 63 31.17 0.98 -1.73
CA GLU A 63 32.25 1.96 -1.61
C GLU A 63 31.81 3.33 -1.08
N HIS A 64 30.50 3.57 -0.97
CA HIS A 64 29.90 4.84 -0.54
C HIS A 64 29.17 4.75 0.81
N TYR A 65 29.18 3.58 1.46
CA TYR A 65 28.51 3.29 2.74
C TYR A 65 29.44 2.52 3.67
#